data_AF-A0A2V9W494-F1
#
_entry.id   AF-A0A2V9W494-F1
#
_cell.length_a   1.000
_cell.length_b   1.000
_cell.length_c   1.000
_cell.angle_alpha   90.00
_cell.angle_beta   90.00
_cell.angle_gamma   90.00
#
_symmetry.space_group_name_H-M   'P 1'
#
loop_
_entity.id
_entity.type
_entity.pdbx_description
1 polymer ?
#
loop_
_entity_poly.entity_id
_entity_poly.type
_entity_poly.pdbx_seq_one_letter_code
_entity_poly.pdbx_strand_id
1 'polypeptide(L)'
;AGSAIGSNSTYSITKDGRGSARLMITPSGSGAFEVDVDFVLTSSSHGLISRFDGSGTGSGTIDLQSNVGQATLANLPYAFSISGADSVGNPLSIMGAFLLDSAGNITTTGASAGVADATLYSFNTFTATPFADSPLSGVVQIGSGTAPGPATLDVSSFGTLAFDVYVVDSTHLKFIETDGLKITVGDAFTQPTASIPAGNLVFSMLGPDPGGNPFAAAGLMTSDGSSIISNGSEDLNDDGQIDFGTNPIAPQPFSGTFSATGSGRFLVTLSSFAGGTTFAAYPSSGGLLMQEIDAGVGSGVTTGVALTQTNGAAIATSQGYGLNLTGVDLSNFVEVDEIAEFQATSSSLTGLLDANDGGSLTTNNLNASYSVGSDGVGSASLNAGFQSMFFYPADNSTALFLSTDSLVVGLGVFEAQATPAQSALDRTRALATIRPIPRPHLASASAKRRFVRR
;
A
#
# COMPACT_ATOMS: atom_id res chain seq x y z
N ALA A 1 -19.02 5.78 10.15
CA ALA A 1 -19.06 6.18 11.57
C ALA A 1 -18.17 5.23 12.36
N GLY A 2 -17.11 5.77 12.97
CA GLY A 2 -16.09 4.99 13.67
C GLY A 2 -16.66 4.03 14.71
N SER A 3 -16.06 2.85 14.80
CA SER A 3 -16.44 1.82 15.76
C SER A 3 -15.58 1.94 17.02
N ALA A 4 -16.20 1.87 18.19
CA ALA A 4 -15.45 1.88 19.44
C ALA A 4 -14.81 0.52 19.70
N ILE A 5 -13.57 0.54 20.20
CA ILE A 5 -12.91 -0.65 20.77
C ILE A 5 -13.45 -0.84 22.20
N GLY A 6 -14.04 -2.00 22.44
CA GLY A 6 -14.66 -2.40 23.70
C GLY A 6 -13.65 -2.60 24.81
N SER A 7 -14.07 -2.35 26.05
CA SER A 7 -13.21 -2.39 27.25
C SER A 7 -12.69 -3.79 27.60
N ASN A 8 -13.22 -4.84 26.98
CA ASN A 8 -12.77 -6.22 27.09
C ASN A 8 -11.70 -6.60 26.06
N SER A 9 -11.25 -5.65 25.23
CA SER A 9 -10.10 -5.84 24.35
C SER A 9 -8.82 -5.97 25.17
N THR A 10 -7.89 -6.80 24.71
CA THR A 10 -6.61 -7.06 25.38
C THR A 10 -5.46 -7.00 24.39
N TYR A 11 -4.27 -6.63 24.86
CA TYR A 11 -3.06 -6.72 24.04
C TYR A 11 -1.85 -7.11 24.89
N SER A 12 -0.83 -7.65 24.24
CA SER A 12 0.48 -7.92 24.85
C SER A 12 1.59 -7.52 23.88
N ILE A 13 2.71 -7.05 24.42
CA ILE A 13 3.89 -6.65 23.64
C ILE A 13 5.12 -7.27 24.29
N THR A 14 5.91 -7.98 23.50
CA THR A 14 7.20 -8.55 23.91
C THR A 14 8.31 -7.50 23.80
N LYS A 15 9.47 -7.81 24.40
CA LYS A 15 10.59 -6.85 24.48
C LYS A 15 11.17 -6.48 23.10
N ASP A 16 11.02 -7.37 22.13
CA ASP A 16 11.44 -7.20 20.73
C ASP A 16 10.40 -6.42 19.89
N GLY A 17 9.34 -5.88 20.52
CA GLY A 17 8.36 -5.03 19.84
C GLY A 17 7.24 -5.79 19.11
N ARG A 18 7.29 -7.13 19.08
CA ARG A 18 6.15 -7.94 18.63
C ARG A 18 5.00 -7.85 19.63
N GLY A 19 3.78 -8.02 19.15
CA GLY A 19 2.62 -8.08 20.01
C GLY A 19 1.44 -8.72 19.34
N SER A 20 0.47 -9.08 20.18
CA SER A 20 -0.82 -9.60 19.77
C SER A 20 -1.91 -8.82 20.47
N ALA A 21 -3.03 -8.60 19.79
CA ALA A 21 -4.21 -7.99 20.37
C ALA A 21 -5.48 -8.72 19.98
N ARG A 22 -6.40 -8.78 20.94
CA ARG A 22 -7.78 -9.19 20.76
C ARG A 22 -8.65 -7.96 20.87
N LEU A 23 -9.25 -7.56 19.76
CA LEU A 23 -10.05 -6.34 19.65
C LEU A 23 -11.53 -6.70 19.61
N MET A 24 -12.27 -6.19 20.59
CA MET A 24 -13.72 -6.34 20.66
C MET A 24 -14.35 -5.10 20.05
N ILE A 25 -14.87 -5.20 18.84
CA ILE A 25 -15.34 -4.05 18.06
C ILE A 25 -16.87 -4.06 18.05
N THR A 26 -17.48 -2.90 18.34
CA THR A 26 -18.93 -2.72 18.19
C THR A 26 -19.20 -1.59 17.21
N PRO A 27 -19.48 -1.92 15.93
CA PRO A 27 -19.87 -0.91 14.96
C PRO A 27 -21.24 -0.33 15.26
N SER A 28 -21.43 0.91 14.80
CA SER A 28 -22.72 1.57 14.89
C SER A 28 -23.78 0.77 14.11
N GLY A 29 -24.84 0.36 14.79
CA GLY A 29 -25.96 -0.35 14.16
C GLY A 29 -25.77 -1.87 14.01
N SER A 30 -24.64 -2.44 14.42
CA SER A 30 -24.39 -3.88 14.35
C SER A 30 -24.00 -4.49 15.71
N GLY A 31 -23.87 -5.81 15.75
CA GLY A 31 -23.46 -6.54 16.95
C GLY A 31 -21.95 -6.49 17.16
N ALA A 32 -21.52 -6.63 18.42
CA ALA A 32 -20.10 -6.76 18.74
C ALA A 32 -19.48 -8.00 18.09
N PHE A 33 -18.25 -7.86 17.57
CA PHE A 33 -17.44 -8.96 17.07
C PHE A 33 -15.99 -8.85 17.55
N GLU A 34 -15.25 -9.94 17.38
CA GLU A 34 -13.85 -10.07 17.78
C GLU A 34 -12.96 -10.07 16.54
N VAL A 35 -11.82 -9.40 16.63
CA VAL A 35 -10.72 -9.47 15.66
C VAL A 35 -9.44 -9.71 16.44
N ASP A 36 -8.74 -10.80 16.12
CA ASP A 36 -7.39 -11.03 16.63
C ASP A 36 -6.39 -10.49 15.58
N VAL A 37 -5.34 -9.83 16.06
CA VAL A 37 -4.29 -9.20 15.24
C VAL A 37 -2.93 -9.45 15.86
N ASP A 38 -1.93 -9.65 15.01
CA ASP A 38 -0.52 -9.64 15.38
C ASP A 38 0.16 -8.41 14.78
N PHE A 39 1.13 -7.86 15.50
CA PHE A 39 1.78 -6.61 15.12
C PHE A 39 3.26 -6.57 15.51
N VAL A 40 4.01 -5.73 14.82
CA VAL A 40 5.42 -5.45 15.10
C VAL A 40 5.58 -3.94 15.18
N LEU A 41 5.97 -3.45 16.35
CA LEU A 41 6.30 -2.04 16.52
C LEU A 41 7.68 -1.75 15.92
N THR A 42 7.74 -0.77 15.03
CA THR A 42 8.98 -0.29 14.40
C THR A 42 9.46 1.01 15.06
N SER A 43 8.61 1.65 15.87
CA SER A 43 8.93 2.79 16.75
C SER A 43 7.90 2.92 17.88
N SER A 44 7.99 3.99 18.68
CA SER A 44 6.98 4.34 19.68
C SER A 44 5.68 4.90 19.10
N SER A 45 5.63 5.23 17.80
CA SER A 45 4.48 5.87 17.15
C SER A 45 3.99 5.17 15.88
N HIS A 46 4.63 4.06 15.51
CA HIS A 46 4.36 3.35 14.28
C HIS A 46 4.69 1.85 14.43
N GLY A 47 3.89 1.02 13.79
CA GLY A 47 4.13 -0.40 13.63
C GLY A 47 3.35 -0.99 12.47
N LEU A 48 3.70 -2.20 12.12
CA LEU A 48 3.03 -3.01 11.11
C LEU A 48 2.05 -3.95 11.81
N ILE A 49 0.92 -4.26 11.16
CA ILE A 49 -0.13 -5.13 11.73
C ILE A 49 -0.67 -6.06 10.66
N SER A 50 -0.97 -7.28 11.07
CA SER A 50 -1.72 -8.24 10.28
C SER A 50 -2.87 -8.79 11.11
N ARG A 51 -4.00 -9.02 10.46
CA ARG A 51 -5.09 -9.79 11.02
C ARG A 51 -4.62 -11.22 11.25
N PHE A 52 -4.87 -11.74 12.43
CA PHE A 52 -4.41 -13.06 12.83
C PHE A 52 -5.55 -13.85 13.48
N ASP A 53 -6.64 -14.01 12.74
CA ASP A 53 -7.81 -14.81 13.10
C ASP A 53 -8.29 -15.68 11.92
N GLY A 54 -9.13 -16.68 12.21
CA GLY A 54 -9.62 -17.62 11.20
C GLY A 54 -10.76 -17.13 10.31
N SER A 55 -11.07 -15.82 10.29
CA SER A 55 -12.25 -15.27 9.62
C SER A 55 -11.94 -14.25 8.52
N GLY A 56 -10.67 -14.10 8.19
CA GLY A 56 -10.20 -13.40 7.02
C GLY A 56 -8.76 -12.94 7.18
N THR A 57 -8.28 -12.26 6.17
CA THR A 57 -6.94 -11.71 6.04
C THR A 57 -7.00 -10.18 6.05
N GLY A 58 -5.84 -9.56 6.22
CA GLY A 58 -5.69 -8.12 6.13
C GLY A 58 -4.42 -7.65 6.82
N SER A 59 -3.55 -6.99 6.09
CA SER A 59 -2.38 -6.29 6.60
C SER A 59 -2.62 -4.78 6.75
N GLY A 60 -1.70 -4.04 7.36
CA GLY A 60 -1.74 -2.59 7.45
C GLY A 60 -0.74 -2.04 8.46
N THR A 61 -1.07 -0.88 9.02
CA THR A 61 -0.25 -0.22 10.05
C THR A 61 -1.00 0.21 11.29
N ILE A 62 -0.25 0.31 12.38
CA ILE A 62 -0.66 0.92 13.64
C ILE A 62 0.04 2.25 13.75
N ASP A 63 -0.74 3.31 13.85
CA ASP A 63 -0.24 4.67 13.87
C ASP A 63 -0.74 5.41 15.10
N LEU A 64 0.18 6.05 15.83
CA LEU A 64 -0.19 6.91 16.94
C LEU A 64 -0.78 8.21 16.39
N GLN A 65 -2.05 8.46 16.69
CA GLN A 65 -2.71 9.70 16.32
C GLN A 65 -2.22 10.88 17.17
N SER A 66 -2.04 12.02 16.51
CA SER A 66 -1.83 13.31 17.15
C SER A 66 -3.13 14.13 17.14
N ASN A 67 -3.30 14.99 18.15
CA ASN A 67 -4.45 15.87 18.24
C ASN A 67 -4.26 17.08 17.30
N VAL A 68 -4.80 16.98 16.09
CA VAL A 68 -4.73 18.01 15.06
C VAL A 68 -6.07 18.73 14.96
N GLY A 69 -6.05 20.05 14.71
CA GLY A 69 -7.26 20.85 14.46
C GLY A 69 -7.52 21.04 12.96
N GLN A 70 -8.79 21.23 12.55
CA GLN A 70 -9.17 21.36 11.13
C GLN A 70 -8.37 22.47 10.42
N ALA A 71 -8.16 23.59 11.10
CA ALA A 71 -7.41 24.73 10.56
C ALA A 71 -5.93 24.41 10.26
N THR A 72 -5.35 23.37 10.88
CA THR A 72 -3.98 22.91 10.61
C THR A 72 -3.88 22.20 9.26
N LEU A 73 -4.97 21.61 8.76
CA LEU A 73 -5.01 20.98 7.44
C LEU A 73 -5.28 21.98 6.31
N ALA A 74 -5.69 23.21 6.66
CA ALA A 74 -6.04 24.23 5.69
C ALA A 74 -4.82 24.69 4.89
N ASN A 75 -4.98 24.82 3.57
CA ASN A 75 -3.94 25.19 2.62
C ASN A 75 -2.74 24.22 2.58
N LEU A 76 -2.85 23.01 3.14
CA LEU A 76 -1.90 21.94 2.91
C LEU A 76 -2.35 21.11 1.71
N PRO A 77 -1.54 21.01 0.64
CA PRO A 77 -1.83 20.10 -0.46
C PRO A 77 -1.60 18.67 0.01
N TYR A 78 -2.49 17.76 -0.36
CA TYR A 78 -2.37 16.33 -0.12
C TYR A 78 -2.40 15.59 -1.45
N ALA A 79 -1.63 14.52 -1.54
CA ALA A 79 -1.79 13.47 -2.52
C ALA A 79 -2.31 12.22 -1.79
N PHE A 80 -3.24 11.49 -2.39
CA PHE A 80 -3.86 10.33 -1.77
C PHE A 80 -3.83 9.11 -2.68
N SER A 81 -3.85 7.93 -2.05
CA SER A 81 -4.02 6.62 -2.68
C SER A 81 -5.06 5.85 -1.88
N ILE A 82 -6.11 5.40 -2.57
CA ILE A 82 -7.20 4.60 -2.01
C ILE A 82 -7.39 3.40 -2.92
N SER A 83 -7.38 2.20 -2.36
CA SER A 83 -7.54 0.97 -3.11
C SER A 83 -8.49 0.00 -2.42
N GLY A 84 -8.99 -0.97 -3.18
CA GLY A 84 -9.85 -2.04 -2.68
C GLY A 84 -10.69 -2.65 -3.78
N ALA A 85 -11.96 -2.95 -3.50
CA ALA A 85 -12.91 -3.47 -4.49
C ALA A 85 -14.27 -2.82 -4.43
N ASP A 86 -15.03 -3.05 -5.50
CA ASP A 86 -16.46 -2.87 -5.48
C ASP A 86 -17.24 -3.99 -4.77
N SER A 87 -18.56 -3.78 -4.63
CA SER A 87 -19.48 -4.74 -4.01
C SER A 87 -19.53 -6.14 -4.66
N VAL A 88 -19.03 -6.30 -5.90
CA VAL A 88 -18.94 -7.60 -6.58
C VAL A 88 -17.52 -8.20 -6.54
N GLY A 89 -16.56 -7.48 -5.95
CA GLY A 89 -15.18 -7.92 -5.79
C GLY A 89 -14.25 -7.54 -6.93
N ASN A 90 -14.66 -6.62 -7.80
CA ASN A 90 -13.79 -6.06 -8.84
C ASN A 90 -12.80 -5.07 -8.23
N PRO A 91 -11.49 -5.16 -8.55
CA PRO A 91 -10.48 -4.22 -8.06
C PRO A 91 -10.79 -2.78 -8.47
N LEU A 92 -10.55 -1.87 -7.52
CA LEU A 92 -10.74 -0.43 -7.65
C LEU A 92 -9.53 0.28 -7.05
N SER A 93 -8.99 1.26 -7.76
CA SER A 93 -8.04 2.23 -7.22
C SER A 93 -8.44 3.65 -7.55
N ILE A 94 -8.12 4.55 -6.64
CA ILE A 94 -8.30 5.99 -6.78
C ILE A 94 -7.08 6.68 -6.20
N MET A 95 -6.37 7.42 -7.03
CA MET A 95 -5.30 8.31 -6.61
C MET A 95 -5.65 9.74 -7.00
N GLY A 96 -5.12 10.71 -6.27
CA GLY A 96 -5.42 12.09 -6.58
C GLY A 96 -4.65 13.07 -5.73
N ALA A 97 -4.94 14.35 -5.94
CA ALA A 97 -4.47 15.42 -5.10
C ALA A 97 -5.57 16.44 -4.81
N PHE A 98 -5.53 17.02 -3.62
CA PHE A 98 -6.47 18.07 -3.21
C PHE A 98 -5.82 19.07 -2.26
N LEU A 99 -6.42 20.26 -2.20
CA LEU A 99 -6.11 21.31 -1.23
C LEU A 99 -7.36 21.60 -0.41
N LEU A 100 -7.26 21.61 0.92
CA LEU A 100 -8.39 21.92 1.80
C LEU A 100 -8.44 23.41 2.14
N ASP A 101 -9.65 23.97 2.20
CA ASP A 101 -9.88 25.27 2.84
C ASP A 101 -9.97 25.15 4.38
N SER A 102 -10.15 26.27 5.08
CA SER A 102 -10.27 26.28 6.55
C SER A 102 -11.50 25.55 7.09
N ALA A 103 -12.50 25.33 6.25
CA ALA A 103 -13.70 24.58 6.57
C ALA A 103 -13.62 23.13 6.04
N GLY A 104 -12.46 22.67 5.57
CA GLY A 104 -12.24 21.31 5.07
C GLY A 104 -12.85 21.02 3.71
N ASN A 105 -13.31 22.02 2.95
CA ASN A 105 -13.76 21.79 1.58
C ASN A 105 -12.57 21.60 0.64
N ILE A 106 -12.71 20.71 -0.33
CA ILE A 106 -11.73 20.55 -1.41
C ILE A 106 -11.83 21.76 -2.34
N THR A 107 -10.69 22.41 -2.59
CA THR A 107 -10.57 23.52 -3.54
C THR A 107 -10.88 23.01 -4.95
N THR A 108 -11.80 23.65 -5.68
CA THR A 108 -12.24 23.19 -7.01
C THR A 108 -11.76 24.09 -8.16
N THR A 109 -10.96 25.11 -7.87
CA THR A 109 -10.54 26.11 -8.86
C THR A 109 -9.06 26.45 -8.75
N GLY A 110 -8.43 26.81 -9.87
CA GLY A 110 -7.03 27.25 -9.93
C GLY A 110 -6.03 26.11 -9.99
N ALA A 111 -4.74 26.44 -9.84
CA ALA A 111 -3.63 25.46 -9.98
C ALA A 111 -3.58 24.41 -8.86
N SER A 112 -4.38 24.58 -7.81
CA SER A 112 -4.53 23.66 -6.68
C SER A 112 -5.94 23.07 -6.61
N ALA A 113 -6.70 23.13 -7.70
CA ALA A 113 -8.00 22.46 -7.80
C ALA A 113 -7.82 20.95 -7.62
N GLY A 114 -8.72 20.31 -6.89
CA GLY A 114 -8.69 18.86 -6.69
C GLY A 114 -8.77 18.11 -8.01
N VAL A 115 -7.98 17.05 -8.12
CA VAL A 115 -7.99 16.11 -9.25
C VAL A 115 -7.85 14.69 -8.73
N ALA A 116 -8.47 13.74 -9.43
CA ALA A 116 -8.31 12.32 -9.16
C ALA A 116 -8.32 11.49 -10.45
N ASP A 117 -7.66 10.34 -10.38
CA ASP A 117 -7.74 9.26 -11.33
C ASP A 117 -8.34 8.05 -10.61
N ALA A 118 -9.42 7.49 -11.15
CA ALA A 118 -9.96 6.22 -10.69
C ALA A 118 -9.81 5.15 -11.78
N THR A 119 -9.53 3.90 -11.40
CA THR A 119 -9.49 2.78 -12.35
C THR A 119 -10.29 1.62 -11.76
N LEU A 120 -11.28 1.15 -12.50
CA LEU A 120 -12.09 -0.03 -12.14
C LEU A 120 -11.74 -1.19 -13.09
N TYR A 121 -11.40 -2.34 -12.52
CA TYR A 121 -11.13 -3.55 -13.29
C TYR A 121 -12.31 -4.52 -13.26
N SER A 122 -12.80 -4.93 -14.42
CA SER A 122 -13.87 -5.94 -14.51
C SER A 122 -13.29 -7.33 -14.79
N PHE A 123 -13.35 -8.24 -13.80
CA PHE A 123 -12.97 -9.64 -14.00
C PHE A 123 -13.87 -10.39 -15.01
N ASN A 124 -15.07 -9.86 -15.31
CA ASN A 124 -15.98 -10.48 -16.27
C ASN A 124 -15.60 -10.17 -17.72
N THR A 125 -14.96 -9.01 -17.95
CA THR A 125 -14.64 -8.53 -19.30
C THR A 125 -13.14 -8.39 -19.54
N PHE A 126 -12.31 -8.59 -18.52
CA PHE A 126 -10.85 -8.39 -18.57
C PHE A 126 -10.51 -7.00 -19.12
N THR A 127 -11.15 -5.99 -18.52
CA THR A 127 -11.11 -4.61 -18.99
C THR A 127 -10.87 -3.68 -17.81
N ALA A 128 -9.83 -2.87 -17.91
CA ALA A 128 -9.64 -1.72 -17.06
C ALA A 128 -10.38 -0.51 -17.65
N THR A 129 -11.12 0.19 -16.80
CA THR A 129 -11.82 1.44 -17.16
C THR A 129 -11.25 2.58 -16.33
N PRO A 130 -10.31 3.37 -16.88
CA PRO A 130 -9.78 4.54 -16.21
C PRO A 130 -10.72 5.74 -16.37
N PHE A 131 -10.79 6.51 -15.30
CA PHE A 131 -11.48 7.78 -15.14
C PHE A 131 -10.41 8.81 -14.78
N ALA A 132 -9.58 9.15 -15.77
CA ALA A 132 -8.37 9.92 -15.56
C ALA A 132 -8.61 11.43 -15.48
N ASP A 133 -7.69 12.15 -14.85
CA ASP A 133 -7.62 13.63 -14.78
C ASP A 133 -8.96 14.29 -14.46
N SER A 134 -9.70 13.68 -13.52
CA SER A 134 -11.08 14.04 -13.26
C SER A 134 -11.17 15.08 -12.14
N PRO A 135 -11.93 16.17 -12.33
CA PRO A 135 -12.16 17.15 -11.27
C PRO A 135 -12.68 16.47 -10.00
N LEU A 136 -12.03 16.80 -8.88
CA LEU A 136 -12.36 16.31 -7.55
C LEU A 136 -12.95 17.45 -6.71
N SER A 137 -14.08 17.19 -6.08
CA SER A 137 -14.68 18.06 -5.07
C SER A 137 -15.06 17.25 -3.83
N GLY A 138 -15.59 17.91 -2.80
CA GLY A 138 -16.03 17.25 -1.58
C GLY A 138 -15.51 17.95 -0.32
N VAL A 139 -15.49 17.20 0.77
CA VAL A 139 -15.14 17.71 2.09
C VAL A 139 -14.32 16.68 2.87
N VAL A 140 -13.32 17.13 3.62
CA VAL A 140 -12.57 16.32 4.59
C VAL A 140 -12.66 17.03 5.94
N GLN A 141 -13.54 16.53 6.80
CA GLN A 141 -13.65 16.99 8.18
C GLN A 141 -12.89 16.06 9.11
N ILE A 142 -12.34 16.61 10.19
CA ILE A 142 -11.74 15.84 11.27
C ILE A 142 -12.65 15.83 12.50
N GLY A 143 -12.62 14.73 13.25
CA GLY A 143 -13.34 14.62 14.52
C GLY A 143 -12.65 15.40 15.64
N SER A 144 -13.30 15.45 16.80
CA SER A 144 -12.72 16.06 18.00
C SER A 144 -11.69 15.12 18.66
N GLY A 145 -10.52 15.65 19.01
CA GLY A 145 -9.46 14.85 19.64
C GLY A 145 -8.85 13.89 18.62
N THR A 146 -8.94 12.59 18.89
CA THR A 146 -8.48 11.51 17.98
C THR A 146 -9.65 10.78 17.30
N ALA A 147 -10.89 11.23 17.51
CA ALA A 147 -12.05 10.62 16.86
C ALA A 147 -11.99 10.86 15.33
N PRO A 148 -12.48 9.92 14.51
CA PRO A 148 -12.58 10.14 13.07
C PRO A 148 -13.59 11.23 12.72
N GLY A 149 -13.37 11.91 11.60
CA GLY A 149 -14.34 12.84 11.00
C GLY A 149 -14.87 12.32 9.67
N PRO A 150 -16.02 12.83 9.20
CA PRO A 150 -16.57 12.43 7.91
C PRO A 150 -15.81 13.08 6.74
N ALA A 151 -15.66 12.35 5.65
CA ALA A 151 -15.21 12.90 4.38
C ALA A 151 -16.04 12.41 3.20
N THR A 152 -16.11 13.23 2.16
CA THR A 152 -16.61 12.86 0.85
C THR A 152 -15.59 13.21 -0.22
N LEU A 153 -15.35 12.29 -1.14
CA LEU A 153 -14.57 12.52 -2.35
C LEU A 153 -15.51 12.35 -3.54
N ASP A 154 -15.82 13.44 -4.23
CA ASP A 154 -16.67 13.45 -5.42
C ASP A 154 -15.81 13.58 -6.67
N VAL A 155 -15.55 12.43 -7.31
CA VAL A 155 -14.78 12.32 -8.55
C VAL A 155 -15.77 12.42 -9.70
N SER A 156 -15.83 13.57 -10.37
CA SER A 156 -16.91 13.94 -11.31
C SER A 156 -17.25 12.90 -12.40
N SER A 157 -16.28 12.11 -12.85
CA SER A 157 -16.43 11.09 -13.88
C SER A 157 -16.71 9.67 -13.34
N PHE A 158 -16.48 9.44 -12.05
CA PHE A 158 -16.59 8.13 -11.40
C PHE A 158 -17.75 8.05 -10.41
N GLY A 159 -17.91 9.10 -9.58
CA GLY A 159 -18.95 9.21 -8.56
C GLY A 159 -18.42 9.69 -7.22
N THR A 160 -19.32 9.79 -6.25
CA THR A 160 -19.02 10.19 -4.88
C THR A 160 -18.77 8.98 -3.99
N LEU A 161 -17.76 9.08 -3.13
CA LEU A 161 -17.40 8.10 -2.10
C LEU A 161 -17.43 8.76 -0.72
N ALA A 162 -17.86 8.00 0.29
CA ALA A 162 -17.93 8.48 1.67
C ALA A 162 -16.95 7.72 2.58
N PHE A 163 -16.24 8.47 3.42
CA PHE A 163 -15.22 7.92 4.31
C PHE A 163 -15.38 8.43 5.75
N ASP A 164 -14.90 7.62 6.69
CA ASP A 164 -14.36 8.12 7.95
C ASP A 164 -12.86 8.42 7.73
N VAL A 165 -12.40 9.56 8.24
CA VAL A 165 -11.00 10.00 8.17
C VAL A 165 -10.37 10.05 9.56
N TYR A 166 -9.28 9.33 9.72
CA TYR A 166 -8.45 9.32 10.92
C TYR A 166 -7.20 10.15 10.67
N VAL A 167 -6.96 11.14 11.51
CA VAL A 167 -5.75 11.96 11.43
C VAL A 167 -4.64 11.25 12.21
N VAL A 168 -3.58 10.84 11.53
CA VAL A 168 -2.34 10.40 12.18
C VAL A 168 -1.59 11.65 12.63
N ASP A 169 -1.31 12.54 11.69
CA ASP A 169 -0.82 13.90 11.95
C ASP A 169 -1.19 14.85 10.79
N SER A 170 -0.71 16.09 10.84
CA SER A 170 -1.01 17.08 9.81
C SER A 170 -0.46 16.71 8.42
N THR A 171 0.43 15.73 8.33
CA THR A 171 1.04 15.26 7.09
C THR A 171 0.48 13.93 6.60
N HIS A 172 -0.31 13.22 7.42
CA HIS A 172 -0.79 11.87 7.14
C HIS A 172 -2.23 11.65 7.64
N LEU A 173 -3.13 11.39 6.70
CA LEU A 173 -4.54 11.06 6.94
C LEU A 173 -4.81 9.62 6.48
N LYS A 174 -5.70 8.92 7.17
CA LYS A 174 -6.19 7.59 6.80
C LYS A 174 -7.68 7.64 6.47
N PHE A 175 -8.07 7.08 5.33
CA PHE A 175 -9.43 7.03 4.82
C PHE A 175 -9.97 5.60 4.91
N ILE A 176 -11.16 5.42 5.46
CA ILE A 176 -11.88 4.13 5.51
C ILE A 176 -13.28 4.34 4.96
N GLU A 177 -13.66 3.57 3.94
CA GLU A 177 -14.98 3.60 3.29
C GLU A 177 -16.12 3.37 4.30
N THR A 178 -17.29 4.01 4.11
CA THR A 178 -18.40 3.95 5.08
C THR A 178 -19.82 3.80 4.51
N ASP A 179 -20.03 3.94 3.20
CA ASP A 179 -21.32 3.78 2.55
C ASP A 179 -21.65 2.32 2.19
N GLY A 180 -20.66 1.42 2.24
CA GLY A 180 -20.83 -0.02 2.02
C GLY A 180 -21.09 -0.41 0.56
N LEU A 181 -20.98 0.53 -0.38
CA LEU A 181 -21.07 0.26 -1.83
C LEU A 181 -19.74 -0.24 -2.41
N LYS A 182 -18.64 0.07 -1.70
CA LYS A 182 -17.26 -0.33 -2.00
C LYS A 182 -16.62 -0.83 -0.70
N ILE A 183 -15.46 -1.46 -0.81
CA ILE A 183 -14.60 -1.76 0.33
C ILE A 183 -13.25 -1.18 -0.03
N THR A 184 -12.97 0.03 0.44
CA THR A 184 -11.72 0.72 0.14
C THR A 184 -11.11 1.34 1.39
N VAL A 185 -9.79 1.41 1.36
CA VAL A 185 -8.98 2.02 2.41
C VAL A 185 -7.83 2.74 1.72
N GLY A 186 -7.32 3.77 2.35
CA GLY A 186 -6.19 4.49 1.80
C GLY A 186 -5.61 5.52 2.73
N ASP A 187 -4.59 6.19 2.22
CA ASP A 187 -3.84 7.20 2.95
C ASP A 187 -3.77 8.47 2.08
N ALA A 188 -3.72 9.63 2.74
CA ALA A 188 -3.34 10.88 2.11
C ALA A 188 -2.12 11.45 2.83
N PHE A 189 -1.12 11.83 2.04
CA PHE A 189 0.13 12.40 2.48
C PHE A 189 0.25 13.83 1.96
N THR A 190 0.89 14.72 2.72
CA THR A 190 1.17 16.06 2.19
C THR A 190 1.94 15.99 0.87
N GLN A 191 1.64 16.90 -0.05
CA GLN A 191 2.32 17.06 -1.33
C GLN A 191 3.17 18.34 -1.30
N PRO A 192 4.32 18.33 -0.60
CA PRO A 192 5.11 19.55 -0.39
C PRO A 192 5.68 20.13 -1.69
N THR A 193 5.85 19.28 -2.71
CA THR A 193 6.38 19.66 -4.01
C THR A 193 5.55 19.06 -5.12
N ALA A 194 5.19 19.85 -6.13
CA ALA A 194 4.57 19.37 -7.37
C ALA A 194 5.64 18.95 -8.40
N SER A 195 6.63 18.15 -7.99
CA SER A 195 7.71 17.66 -8.85
C SER A 195 8.05 16.21 -8.54
N ILE A 196 8.26 15.40 -9.57
CA ILE A 196 8.84 14.06 -9.42
C ILE A 196 10.30 14.23 -8.95
N PRO A 197 10.78 13.47 -7.95
CA PRO A 197 12.16 13.58 -7.49
C PRO A 197 13.17 13.23 -8.58
N ALA A 198 14.33 13.88 -8.56
CA ALA A 198 15.48 13.51 -9.40
C ALA A 198 16.35 12.46 -8.70
N GLY A 199 16.98 11.59 -9.47
CA GLY A 199 17.86 10.53 -8.99
C GLY A 199 17.22 9.14 -9.05
N ASN A 200 17.83 8.21 -8.32
CA ASN A 200 17.35 6.83 -8.23
C ASN A 200 16.12 6.75 -7.33
N LEU A 201 15.14 5.98 -7.79
CA LEU A 201 13.92 5.65 -7.09
C LEU A 201 13.82 4.13 -7.01
N VAL A 202 13.47 3.59 -5.84
CA VAL A 202 12.98 2.21 -5.72
C VAL A 202 11.47 2.26 -5.88
N PHE A 203 10.88 1.32 -6.62
CA PHE A 203 9.43 1.28 -6.80
C PHE A 203 8.88 -0.11 -6.52
N SER A 204 7.58 -0.17 -6.27
CA SER A 204 6.82 -1.41 -6.23
C SER A 204 5.39 -1.17 -6.68
N MET A 205 4.82 -2.11 -7.44
CA MET A 205 3.46 -2.06 -7.98
C MET A 205 2.74 -3.41 -7.84
N LEU A 206 1.45 -3.39 -7.54
CA LEU A 206 0.62 -4.59 -7.35
C LEU A 206 -0.76 -4.36 -7.96
N GLY A 207 -1.35 -5.43 -8.49
CA GLY A 207 -2.71 -5.42 -9.02
C GLY A 207 -2.99 -6.59 -9.97
N PRO A 208 -4.16 -6.63 -10.62
CA PRO A 208 -4.41 -7.56 -11.72
C PRO A 208 -3.66 -7.16 -13.01
N ASP A 209 -3.09 -8.16 -13.69
CA ASP A 209 -2.60 -8.04 -15.05
C ASP A 209 -3.78 -7.94 -16.07
N PRO A 210 -3.49 -7.74 -17.37
CA PRO A 210 -4.48 -7.85 -18.45
C PRO A 210 -5.35 -9.11 -18.42
N GLY A 211 -4.80 -10.27 -18.05
CA GLY A 211 -5.50 -11.55 -17.90
C GLY A 211 -6.32 -11.68 -16.60
N GLY A 212 -6.25 -10.70 -15.71
CA GLY A 212 -6.89 -10.69 -14.41
C GLY A 212 -6.25 -11.66 -13.42
N ASN A 213 -4.99 -12.00 -13.63
CA ASN A 213 -4.14 -12.75 -12.73
C ASN A 213 -3.42 -11.79 -11.77
N PRO A 214 -3.02 -12.24 -10.57
CA PRO A 214 -2.20 -11.43 -9.68
C PRO A 214 -0.85 -11.09 -10.32
N PHE A 215 -0.50 -9.80 -10.29
CA PHE A 215 0.77 -9.28 -10.77
C PHE A 215 1.41 -8.40 -9.71
N ALA A 216 2.69 -8.63 -9.44
CA ALA A 216 3.52 -7.78 -8.60
C ALA A 216 4.82 -7.44 -9.32
N ALA A 217 5.27 -6.19 -9.20
CA ALA A 217 6.55 -5.73 -9.72
C ALA A 217 7.26 -4.86 -8.70
N ALA A 218 8.59 -4.90 -8.69
CA ALA A 218 9.42 -3.99 -7.94
C ALA A 218 10.74 -3.75 -8.69
N GLY A 219 11.44 -2.67 -8.35
CA GLY A 219 12.64 -2.37 -9.09
C GLY A 219 13.24 -1.00 -8.82
N LEU A 220 14.10 -0.59 -9.75
CA LEU A 220 14.80 0.69 -9.75
C LEU A 220 14.40 1.51 -10.97
N MET A 221 14.29 2.82 -10.81
CA MET A 221 14.23 3.76 -11.93
C MET A 221 15.01 5.05 -11.65
N THR A 222 15.56 5.66 -12.68
CA THR A 222 16.32 6.92 -12.57
C THR A 222 15.58 8.06 -13.28
N SER A 223 15.06 8.99 -12.49
CA SER A 223 14.37 10.20 -12.93
C SER A 223 15.34 11.38 -13.03
N ASP A 224 15.18 12.22 -14.05
CA ASP A 224 15.87 13.51 -14.14
C ASP A 224 15.17 14.63 -13.32
N GLY A 225 14.01 14.33 -12.75
CA GLY A 225 13.14 15.25 -12.00
C GLY A 225 12.42 16.29 -12.85
N SER A 226 12.55 16.24 -14.18
CA SER A 226 11.99 17.22 -15.10
C SER A 226 11.01 16.63 -16.11
N SER A 227 11.39 15.54 -16.78
CA SER A 227 10.56 14.94 -17.84
C SER A 227 10.95 13.53 -18.28
N ILE A 228 12.06 12.96 -17.80
CA ILE A 228 12.63 11.72 -18.34
C ILE A 228 12.90 10.71 -17.21
N ILE A 229 12.49 9.46 -17.46
CA ILE A 229 12.98 8.27 -16.76
C ILE A 229 14.01 7.61 -17.69
N SER A 230 15.28 7.81 -17.37
CA SER A 230 16.40 7.50 -18.26
C SER A 230 16.75 6.02 -18.30
N ASN A 231 16.57 5.33 -17.17
CA ASN A 231 16.86 3.93 -16.99
C ASN A 231 15.88 3.36 -15.96
N GLY A 232 15.45 2.13 -16.17
CA GLY A 232 14.59 1.38 -15.28
C GLY A 232 14.93 -0.11 -15.35
N SER A 233 14.73 -0.80 -14.24
CA SER A 233 14.91 -2.23 -14.06
C SER A 233 13.72 -2.73 -13.27
N GLU A 234 12.92 -3.61 -13.85
CA GLU A 234 11.71 -4.17 -13.27
C GLU A 234 11.89 -5.67 -13.08
N ASP A 235 11.92 -6.11 -11.83
CA ASP A 235 11.68 -7.51 -11.50
C ASP A 235 10.17 -7.69 -11.24
N LEU A 236 9.63 -8.84 -11.62
CA LEU A 236 8.20 -9.11 -11.53
C LEU A 236 7.89 -10.55 -11.12
N ASN A 237 6.69 -10.73 -10.58
CA ASN A 237 6.04 -12.00 -10.36
C ASN A 237 4.63 -11.90 -10.95
N ASP A 238 4.43 -12.56 -12.09
CA ASP A 238 3.16 -12.59 -12.82
C ASP A 238 2.60 -14.01 -12.77
N ASP A 239 1.55 -14.22 -11.97
CA ASP A 239 0.93 -15.54 -11.75
C ASP A 239 1.95 -16.65 -11.39
N GLY A 240 2.95 -16.31 -10.57
CA GLY A 240 3.99 -17.23 -10.11
C GLY A 240 5.17 -17.39 -11.07
N GLN A 241 5.17 -16.67 -12.20
CA GLN A 241 6.31 -16.60 -13.12
C GLN A 241 7.20 -15.40 -12.79
N ILE A 242 8.40 -15.69 -12.30
CA ILE A 242 9.39 -14.65 -11.98
C ILE A 242 10.11 -14.20 -13.24
N ASP A 243 10.12 -12.89 -13.53
CA ASP A 243 10.76 -12.28 -14.69
C ASP A 243 10.50 -13.02 -16.00
N PHE A 244 9.24 -13.35 -16.23
CA PHE A 244 8.76 -14.12 -17.39
C PHE A 244 9.47 -15.48 -17.58
N GLY A 245 9.99 -16.07 -16.51
CA GLY A 245 10.71 -17.35 -16.54
C GLY A 245 12.06 -17.27 -17.24
N THR A 246 12.70 -16.10 -17.28
CA THR A 246 14.06 -15.94 -17.83
C THR A 246 15.07 -16.82 -17.09
N ASN A 247 16.10 -17.30 -17.80
CA ASN A 247 17.16 -18.12 -17.24
C ASN A 247 18.55 -17.67 -17.75
N PRO A 248 19.38 -17.02 -16.92
CA PRO A 248 19.10 -16.68 -15.52
C PRO A 248 17.94 -15.67 -15.40
N ILE A 249 17.24 -15.72 -14.26
CA ILE A 249 16.25 -14.72 -13.88
C ILE A 249 16.91 -13.35 -13.95
N ALA A 250 16.31 -12.42 -14.68
CA ALA A 250 16.86 -11.09 -14.90
C ALA A 250 15.74 -10.06 -15.08
N PRO A 251 15.90 -8.86 -14.49
CA PRO A 251 14.90 -7.81 -14.59
C PRO A 251 14.73 -7.29 -16.02
N GLN A 252 13.53 -6.82 -16.32
CA GLN A 252 13.18 -6.16 -17.57
C GLN A 252 13.67 -4.70 -17.56
N PRO A 253 14.45 -4.27 -18.57
CA PRO A 253 14.83 -2.88 -18.70
C PRO A 253 13.66 -2.05 -19.24
N PHE A 254 13.44 -0.87 -18.66
CA PHE A 254 12.45 0.09 -19.14
C PHE A 254 12.99 1.51 -19.14
N SER A 255 12.26 2.41 -19.80
CA SER A 255 12.51 3.86 -19.77
C SER A 255 11.17 4.58 -19.89
N GLY A 256 11.17 5.90 -19.78
CA GLY A 256 9.92 6.64 -19.90
C GLY A 256 10.06 8.14 -19.91
N THR A 257 8.92 8.80 -19.95
CA THR A 257 8.79 10.25 -19.82
C THR A 257 7.67 10.59 -18.86
N PHE A 258 7.68 11.83 -18.37
CA PHE A 258 6.59 12.36 -17.57
C PHE A 258 6.36 13.85 -17.84
N SER A 259 5.15 14.31 -17.57
CA SER A 259 4.79 15.72 -17.69
C SER A 259 3.71 16.10 -16.68
N ALA A 260 3.82 17.29 -16.11
CA ALA A 260 2.79 17.81 -15.22
C ALA A 260 1.51 18.12 -16.01
N THR A 261 0.36 17.67 -15.52
CA THR A 261 -0.96 18.00 -16.09
C THR A 261 -1.71 19.07 -15.30
N GLY A 262 -1.12 19.56 -14.22
CA GLY A 262 -1.71 20.53 -13.29
C GLY A 262 -2.11 19.89 -11.97
N SER A 263 -2.46 20.70 -10.97
CA SER A 263 -3.01 20.20 -9.69
C SER A 263 -2.16 19.15 -8.95
N GLY A 264 -0.83 19.18 -9.14
CA GLY A 264 0.08 18.20 -8.52
C GLY A 264 0.08 16.82 -9.19
N ARG A 265 -0.64 16.65 -10.31
CA ARG A 265 -0.70 15.42 -11.11
C ARG A 265 0.36 15.42 -12.20
N PHE A 266 0.93 14.25 -12.44
CA PHE A 266 1.80 13.94 -13.57
C PHE A 266 1.21 12.81 -14.41
N LEU A 267 1.32 12.93 -15.73
CA LEU A 267 1.18 11.81 -16.65
C LEU A 267 2.56 11.21 -16.87
N VAL A 268 2.71 9.93 -16.57
CA VAL A 268 3.93 9.14 -16.80
C VAL A 268 3.66 8.13 -17.90
N THR A 269 4.58 8.03 -18.85
CA THR A 269 4.55 7.03 -19.92
C THR A 269 5.81 6.19 -19.86
N LEU A 270 5.66 4.89 -19.63
CA LEU A 270 6.73 3.92 -19.59
C LEU A 270 6.77 3.11 -20.88
N SER A 271 7.97 2.70 -21.28
CA SER A 271 8.25 1.87 -22.45
C SER A 271 8.95 0.61 -22.01
N SER A 272 8.44 -0.55 -22.43
CA SER A 272 8.91 -1.89 -22.06
C SER A 272 8.70 -2.26 -20.58
N PHE A 273 7.93 -1.48 -19.84
CA PHE A 273 7.48 -1.84 -18.49
C PHE A 273 6.34 -2.86 -18.60
N ALA A 274 6.42 -3.96 -17.86
CA ALA A 274 5.46 -5.04 -17.88
C ALA A 274 4.14 -4.64 -17.20
N GLY A 275 4.21 -3.90 -16.10
CA GLY A 275 3.04 -3.48 -15.32
C GLY A 275 2.16 -2.40 -15.97
N GLY A 276 2.36 -2.06 -17.26
CA GLY A 276 1.55 -1.09 -18.01
C GLY A 276 2.36 -0.03 -18.75
N THR A 277 1.66 0.83 -19.48
CA THR A 277 2.26 1.88 -20.34
C THR A 277 2.04 3.27 -19.79
N THR A 278 0.83 3.60 -19.34
CA THR A 278 0.47 4.95 -18.90
C THR A 278 0.00 4.99 -17.46
N PHE A 279 0.53 5.95 -16.71
CA PHE A 279 0.27 6.09 -15.28
C PHE A 279 -0.07 7.53 -14.92
N ALA A 280 -1.01 7.70 -13.99
CA ALA A 280 -1.12 8.92 -13.22
C ALA A 280 -0.16 8.84 -12.03
N ALA A 281 0.58 9.91 -11.76
CA ALA A 281 1.51 9.97 -10.65
C ALA A 281 1.36 11.24 -9.82
N TYR A 282 1.55 11.09 -8.51
CA TYR A 282 1.35 12.14 -7.51
C TYR A 282 2.51 12.14 -6.51
N PRO A 283 3.44 13.11 -6.59
CA PRO A 283 4.49 13.26 -5.59
C PRO A 283 3.89 13.55 -4.21
N SER A 284 4.42 12.94 -3.16
CA SER A 284 3.95 13.15 -1.78
C SER A 284 5.09 12.94 -0.77
N SER A 285 4.86 13.27 0.49
CA SER A 285 5.75 12.94 1.60
C SER A 285 5.81 11.44 1.90
N GLY A 286 4.84 10.65 1.41
CA GLY A 286 4.88 9.18 1.42
C GLY A 286 5.58 8.56 0.21
N GLY A 287 6.15 9.37 -0.69
CA GLY A 287 6.74 8.93 -1.96
C GLY A 287 5.89 9.33 -3.17
N LEU A 288 6.34 8.91 -4.36
CA LEU A 288 5.62 9.11 -5.61
C LEU A 288 4.54 8.02 -5.74
N LEU A 289 3.28 8.39 -5.56
CA LEU A 289 2.15 7.48 -5.77
C LEU A 289 1.94 7.30 -7.28
N MET A 290 1.72 6.07 -7.74
CA MET A 290 1.54 5.74 -9.16
C MET A 290 0.38 4.78 -9.39
N GLN A 291 -0.49 5.09 -10.35
CA GLN A 291 -1.64 4.26 -10.75
C GLN A 291 -1.69 4.10 -12.26
N GLU A 292 -1.83 2.86 -12.72
CA GLU A 292 -2.07 2.52 -14.12
C GLU A 292 -3.42 3.11 -14.59
N ILE A 293 -3.37 3.77 -15.75
CA ILE A 293 -4.52 4.39 -16.41
C ILE A 293 -4.62 3.94 -17.88
N ASP A 294 -4.05 2.77 -18.20
CA ASP A 294 -4.27 2.12 -19.48
C ASP A 294 -5.77 1.76 -19.63
N ALA A 295 -6.29 1.91 -20.85
CA ALA A 295 -7.71 1.73 -21.13
C ALA A 295 -7.95 0.63 -22.15
N GLY A 296 -8.97 -0.18 -21.88
CA GLY A 296 -9.52 -1.12 -22.86
C GLY A 296 -9.36 -2.58 -22.47
N VAL A 297 -9.67 -3.44 -23.45
CA VAL A 297 -9.60 -4.89 -23.29
C VAL A 297 -8.14 -5.31 -23.26
N GLY A 298 -7.77 -6.09 -22.24
CA GLY A 298 -6.37 -6.49 -22.05
C GLY A 298 -5.49 -5.40 -21.44
N SER A 299 -6.07 -4.49 -20.65
CA SER A 299 -5.33 -3.59 -19.75
C SER A 299 -5.42 -4.10 -18.31
N GLY A 300 -4.36 -3.92 -17.53
CA GLY A 300 -4.30 -4.26 -16.12
C GLY A 300 -4.80 -3.12 -15.25
N VAL A 301 -4.71 -3.29 -13.92
CA VAL A 301 -4.79 -2.18 -12.97
C VAL A 301 -3.74 -2.37 -11.90
N THR A 302 -2.56 -1.82 -12.11
CA THR A 302 -1.50 -1.80 -11.11
C THR A 302 -1.42 -0.46 -10.40
N THR A 303 -1.06 -0.50 -9.13
CA THR A 303 -0.79 0.70 -8.33
C THR A 303 0.39 0.47 -7.42
N GLY A 304 1.05 1.56 -7.07
CA GLY A 304 2.29 1.46 -6.35
C GLY A 304 2.79 2.77 -5.80
N VAL A 305 3.99 2.69 -5.27
CA VAL A 305 4.76 3.83 -4.78
C VAL A 305 6.19 3.71 -5.27
N ALA A 306 6.82 4.85 -5.51
CA ALA A 306 8.27 4.96 -5.66
C ALA A 306 8.87 5.87 -4.58
N LEU A 307 9.94 5.40 -3.95
CA LEU A 307 10.68 6.09 -2.90
C LEU A 307 12.03 6.54 -3.43
N THR A 308 12.50 7.72 -3.01
CA THR A 308 13.87 8.15 -3.31
C THR A 308 14.88 7.22 -2.67
N GLN A 309 15.80 6.70 -3.48
CA GLN A 309 16.89 5.87 -3.00
C GLN A 309 18.06 6.76 -2.55
N THR A 310 18.43 6.65 -1.28
CA THR A 310 19.63 7.29 -0.75
C THR A 310 20.89 6.63 -1.32
N ASN A 311 21.95 7.42 -1.53
CA ASN A 311 23.19 6.89 -2.07
C ASN A 311 23.81 5.85 -1.11
N GLY A 312 24.04 4.63 -1.59
CA GLY A 312 24.54 3.52 -0.78
C GLY A 312 23.47 2.89 0.13
N ALA A 313 22.19 3.05 -0.20
CA ALA A 313 21.09 2.39 0.51
C ALA A 313 21.32 0.87 0.60
N ALA A 314 21.21 0.35 1.81
CA ALA A 314 21.31 -1.06 2.13
C ALA A 314 20.64 -1.31 3.48
N ILE A 315 20.09 -2.52 3.68
CA ILE A 315 19.65 -2.92 5.02
C ILE A 315 20.87 -3.01 5.95
N ALA A 316 20.78 -2.37 7.11
CA ALA A 316 21.83 -2.39 8.12
C ALA A 316 22.01 -3.78 8.75
N THR A 317 23.26 -4.17 9.01
CA THR A 317 23.61 -5.39 9.74
C THR A 317 23.45 -5.19 11.25
N SER A 318 23.13 -6.24 12.00
CA SER A 318 22.84 -6.21 13.44
C SER A 318 21.69 -5.27 13.82
N GLN A 319 20.73 -5.12 12.91
CA GLN A 319 19.55 -4.28 13.07
C GLN A 319 18.29 -5.15 13.07
N GLY A 320 17.37 -4.85 13.98
CA GLY A 320 16.03 -5.44 14.00
C GLY A 320 15.11 -4.76 12.99
N TYR A 321 14.24 -5.51 12.35
CA TYR A 321 13.27 -5.03 11.37
C TYR A 321 11.91 -5.65 11.64
N GLY A 322 10.86 -4.85 11.41
CA GLY A 322 9.53 -5.37 11.13
C GLY A 322 9.36 -5.58 9.62
N LEU A 323 8.56 -6.58 9.26
CA LEU A 323 8.12 -6.83 7.89
C LEU A 323 6.63 -7.01 7.85
N ASN A 324 6.02 -6.51 6.77
CA ASN A 324 4.66 -6.84 6.41
C ASN A 324 4.58 -7.14 4.91
N LEU A 325 3.82 -8.18 4.57
CA LEU A 325 3.48 -8.57 3.20
C LEU A 325 1.98 -8.61 3.04
N THR A 326 1.52 -8.22 1.84
CA THR A 326 0.20 -8.55 1.30
C THR A 326 0.37 -9.20 -0.07
N GLY A 327 -0.42 -10.23 -0.37
CA GLY A 327 -0.29 -10.99 -1.59
C GLY A 327 -1.44 -11.97 -1.84
N VAL A 328 -1.25 -12.83 -2.82
CA VAL A 328 -2.14 -13.96 -3.15
C VAL A 328 -1.34 -15.25 -3.09
N ASP A 329 -1.84 -16.23 -2.33
CA ASP A 329 -1.41 -17.62 -2.48
C ASP A 329 -2.10 -18.21 -3.71
N LEU A 330 -1.31 -18.59 -4.71
CA LEU A 330 -1.78 -19.16 -5.97
C LEU A 330 -2.28 -20.60 -5.80
N SER A 331 -1.90 -21.29 -4.73
CA SER A 331 -2.28 -22.69 -4.48
C SER A 331 -3.78 -22.83 -4.22
N ASN A 332 -4.37 -21.86 -3.51
CA ASN A 332 -5.76 -21.84 -3.10
C ASN A 332 -6.51 -20.60 -3.64
N PHE A 333 -5.79 -19.67 -4.26
CA PHE A 333 -6.28 -18.39 -4.77
C PHE A 333 -6.98 -17.56 -3.69
N VAL A 334 -6.35 -17.43 -2.53
CA VAL A 334 -6.78 -16.57 -1.42
C VAL A 334 -5.74 -15.49 -1.12
N GLU A 335 -6.14 -14.46 -0.40
CA GLU A 335 -5.20 -13.42 0.06
C GLU A 335 -4.31 -14.03 1.13
N VAL A 336 -3.03 -13.68 1.10
CA VAL A 336 -2.06 -14.02 2.14
C VAL A 336 -1.47 -12.74 2.69
N ASP A 337 -1.45 -12.63 4.01
CA ASP A 337 -0.75 -11.55 4.71
C ASP A 337 0.23 -12.14 5.71
N GLU A 338 1.44 -11.60 5.71
CA GLU A 338 2.48 -12.03 6.64
C GLU A 338 3.02 -10.84 7.41
N ILE A 339 3.41 -11.10 8.65
CA ILE A 339 4.11 -10.15 9.49
C ILE A 339 5.28 -10.84 10.16
N ALA A 340 6.42 -10.16 10.25
CA ALA A 340 7.59 -10.72 10.91
C ALA A 340 8.38 -9.66 11.67
N GLU A 341 9.03 -10.10 12.75
CA GLU A 341 10.16 -9.39 13.35
C GLU A 341 11.40 -10.24 13.12
N PHE A 342 12.47 -9.62 12.63
CA PHE A 342 13.72 -10.32 12.39
C PHE A 342 14.93 -9.42 12.61
N GLN A 343 16.06 -10.05 12.92
CA GLN A 343 17.37 -9.42 12.92
C GLN A 343 18.12 -9.75 11.62
N ALA A 344 18.61 -8.72 10.95
CA ALA A 344 19.53 -8.86 9.82
C ALA A 344 20.98 -8.95 10.34
N THR A 345 21.77 -9.90 9.84
CA THR A 345 23.23 -9.99 10.06
C THR A 345 23.96 -9.44 8.83
N SER A 346 25.13 -9.97 8.45
CA SER A 346 25.77 -9.65 7.16
C SER A 346 25.27 -10.51 6.00
N SER A 347 24.63 -11.65 6.30
CA SER A 347 24.23 -12.63 5.29
C SER A 347 23.04 -13.50 5.69
N SER A 348 22.42 -13.23 6.84
CA SER A 348 21.27 -13.97 7.32
C SER A 348 20.20 -13.07 7.92
N LEU A 349 18.95 -13.52 7.83
CA LEU A 349 17.81 -12.96 8.58
C LEU A 349 17.36 -14.04 9.56
N THR A 350 17.14 -13.66 10.83
CA THR A 350 16.64 -14.59 11.86
C THR A 350 15.59 -13.92 12.71
N GLY A 351 14.45 -14.57 12.91
CA GLY A 351 13.31 -13.96 13.58
C GLY A 351 12.11 -14.89 13.73
N LEU A 352 10.93 -14.30 13.83
CA LEU A 352 9.64 -14.98 13.89
C LEU A 352 8.69 -14.35 12.88
N LEU A 353 7.93 -15.20 12.20
CA LEU A 353 7.01 -14.86 11.14
C LEU A 353 5.65 -15.48 11.43
N ASP A 354 4.63 -14.65 11.36
CA ASP A 354 3.24 -15.00 11.51
C ASP A 354 2.55 -14.78 10.15
N ALA A 355 1.91 -15.83 9.64
CA ALA A 355 1.24 -15.81 8.34
C ALA A 355 -0.24 -16.14 8.51
N ASN A 356 -1.08 -15.37 7.83
CA ASN A 356 -2.50 -15.61 7.67
C ASN A 356 -2.81 -15.83 6.18
N ASP A 357 -3.02 -17.08 5.82
CA ASP A 357 -3.31 -17.53 4.45
C ASP A 357 -4.81 -17.86 4.36
N GLY A 358 -5.62 -16.87 3.96
CA GLY A 358 -7.07 -16.99 3.85
C GLY A 358 -7.81 -17.38 5.14
N GLY A 359 -7.24 -17.10 6.31
CA GLY A 359 -7.73 -17.53 7.63
C GLY A 359 -7.01 -18.77 8.19
N SER A 360 -6.06 -19.35 7.46
CA SER A 360 -5.16 -20.39 7.96
C SER A 360 -3.96 -19.73 8.64
N LEU A 361 -3.86 -19.88 9.96
CA LEU A 361 -2.85 -19.19 10.77
C LEU A 361 -1.64 -20.08 11.01
N THR A 362 -0.44 -19.55 10.78
CA THR A 362 0.81 -20.23 11.11
C THR A 362 1.83 -19.28 11.73
N THR A 363 2.64 -19.80 12.65
CA THR A 363 3.77 -19.10 13.25
C THR A 363 5.01 -19.94 13.04
N ASN A 364 6.05 -19.36 12.46
CA ASN A 364 7.29 -20.04 12.10
C ASN A 364 8.52 -19.25 12.55
N ASN A 365 9.60 -19.96 12.87
CA ASN A 365 10.91 -19.31 12.96
C ASN A 365 11.33 -18.85 11.57
N LEU A 366 11.54 -17.55 11.39
CA LEU A 366 12.14 -17.00 10.19
C LEU A 366 13.64 -17.24 10.23
N ASN A 367 14.15 -17.99 9.26
CA ASN A 367 15.57 -18.14 8.99
C ASN A 367 15.78 -17.99 7.49
N ALA A 368 16.61 -17.02 7.11
CA ALA A 368 16.91 -16.78 5.71
C ALA A 368 18.40 -16.57 5.50
N SER A 369 18.90 -16.98 4.34
CA SER A 369 20.15 -16.44 3.78
C SER A 369 19.81 -15.30 2.84
N TYR A 370 20.61 -14.24 2.85
CA TYR A 370 20.42 -13.14 1.91
C TYR A 370 21.75 -12.65 1.32
N SER A 371 21.66 -11.98 0.19
CA SER A 371 22.78 -11.29 -0.48
C SER A 371 22.35 -9.91 -0.95
N VAL A 372 23.32 -9.01 -1.12
CA VAL A 372 23.09 -7.66 -1.66
C VAL A 372 24.09 -7.43 -2.80
N GLY A 373 23.56 -7.07 -3.97
CA GLY A 373 24.31 -6.70 -5.16
C GLY A 373 25.01 -5.35 -5.03
N SER A 374 25.88 -5.04 -5.99
CA SER A 374 26.62 -3.77 -6.00
C SER A 374 25.74 -2.53 -6.25
N ASP A 375 24.55 -2.75 -6.80
CA ASP A 375 23.47 -1.78 -7.02
C ASP A 375 22.57 -1.58 -5.80
N GLY A 376 22.82 -2.31 -4.70
CA GLY A 376 22.04 -2.26 -3.48
C GLY A 376 20.79 -3.15 -3.49
N VAL A 377 20.49 -3.80 -4.61
CA VAL A 377 19.38 -4.76 -4.71
C VAL A 377 19.76 -6.04 -3.98
N GLY A 378 18.86 -6.54 -3.14
CA GLY A 378 19.08 -7.75 -2.40
C GLY A 378 18.15 -8.88 -2.79
N SER A 379 18.57 -10.10 -2.44
CA SER A 379 17.76 -11.31 -2.57
C SER A 379 17.83 -12.11 -1.28
N ALA A 380 16.72 -12.75 -0.90
CA ALA A 380 16.65 -13.61 0.27
C ALA A 380 15.92 -14.92 -0.04
N SER A 381 16.34 -16.00 0.62
CA SER A 381 15.65 -17.30 0.61
C SER A 381 15.33 -17.69 2.05
N LEU A 382 14.04 -17.86 2.32
CA LEU A 382 13.45 -18.08 3.64
C LEU A 382 13.06 -19.55 3.77
N ASN A 383 13.05 -20.06 5.00
CA ASN A 383 12.66 -21.42 5.32
C ASN A 383 11.13 -21.63 5.50
N ALA A 384 10.35 -20.55 5.53
CA ALA A 384 8.91 -20.54 5.79
C ALA A 384 8.28 -19.23 5.25
N GLY A 385 6.94 -19.18 5.17
CA GLY A 385 6.20 -18.05 4.57
C GLY A 385 6.33 -18.05 3.05
N PHE A 386 6.38 -16.86 2.43
CA PHE A 386 6.58 -16.64 0.99
C PHE A 386 7.98 -17.01 0.43
N GLN A 387 8.73 -17.91 1.08
CA GLN A 387 10.00 -18.61 0.74
C GLN A 387 11.16 -17.90 0.01
N SER A 388 10.96 -16.88 -0.82
CA SER A 388 12.01 -16.09 -1.46
C SER A 388 11.53 -14.70 -1.87
N MET A 389 12.48 -13.76 -1.97
CA MET A 389 12.19 -12.40 -2.42
C MET A 389 13.38 -11.68 -3.04
N PHE A 390 13.07 -10.62 -3.79
CA PHE A 390 13.97 -9.50 -4.05
C PHE A 390 13.58 -8.31 -3.18
N PHE A 391 14.57 -7.57 -2.68
CA PHE A 391 14.33 -6.37 -1.87
C PHE A 391 15.18 -5.18 -2.35
N TYR A 392 14.61 -4.00 -2.22
CA TYR A 392 15.10 -2.74 -2.78
C TYR A 392 15.14 -1.70 -1.66
N PRO A 393 16.30 -1.54 -1.00
CA PRO A 393 16.49 -0.53 0.03
C PRO A 393 16.32 0.87 -0.56
N ALA A 394 15.38 1.65 0.00
CA ALA A 394 15.29 3.09 -0.23
C ALA A 394 16.34 3.81 0.62
N ASP A 395 16.52 3.35 1.86
CA ASP A 395 17.53 3.83 2.79
C ASP A 395 17.94 2.72 3.77
N ASN A 396 18.59 3.07 4.88
CA ASN A 396 19.04 2.11 5.88
C ASN A 396 17.93 1.64 6.85
N SER A 397 16.72 2.18 6.70
CA SER A 397 15.57 1.95 7.54
C SER A 397 14.38 1.37 6.80
N THR A 398 14.29 1.57 5.48
CA THR A 398 13.15 1.17 4.66
C THR A 398 13.60 0.43 3.40
N ALA A 399 13.03 -0.72 3.14
CA ALA A 399 13.17 -1.44 1.88
C ALA A 399 11.82 -1.93 1.38
N LEU A 400 11.55 -1.79 0.09
CA LEU A 400 10.43 -2.45 -0.57
C LEU A 400 10.86 -3.86 -0.97
N PHE A 401 9.94 -4.82 -1.03
CA PHE A 401 10.28 -6.14 -1.55
C PHE A 401 9.16 -6.76 -2.35
N LEU A 402 9.56 -7.68 -3.23
CA LEU A 402 8.72 -8.48 -4.11
C LEU A 402 8.92 -9.96 -3.74
N SER A 403 7.82 -10.69 -3.54
CA SER A 403 7.87 -12.15 -3.42
C SER A 403 8.32 -12.77 -4.75
N THR A 404 9.32 -13.63 -4.67
CA THR A 404 9.78 -14.46 -5.81
C THR A 404 9.44 -15.93 -5.64
N ASP A 405 8.64 -16.28 -4.62
CA ASP A 405 8.02 -17.60 -4.53
C ASP A 405 6.98 -17.76 -5.64
N SER A 406 7.08 -18.84 -6.41
CA SER A 406 6.17 -19.12 -7.51
C SER A 406 4.76 -19.49 -7.06
N LEU A 407 4.52 -19.61 -5.75
CA LEU A 407 3.19 -19.80 -5.17
C LEU A 407 2.63 -18.52 -4.53
N VAL A 408 3.42 -17.45 -4.37
CA VAL A 408 2.95 -16.22 -3.73
C VAL A 408 3.29 -15.01 -4.60
N VAL A 409 2.25 -14.36 -5.13
CA VAL A 409 2.40 -13.03 -5.77
C VAL A 409 2.09 -11.97 -4.73
N GLY A 410 3.11 -11.21 -4.31
CA GLY A 410 2.92 -10.24 -3.24
C GLY A 410 4.05 -9.23 -3.14
N LEU A 411 3.75 -8.13 -2.46
CA LEU A 411 4.69 -7.08 -2.11
C LEU A 411 4.74 -6.90 -0.60
N GLY A 412 5.82 -6.31 -0.12
CA GLY A 412 5.88 -5.85 1.25
C GLY A 412 6.94 -4.80 1.50
N VAL A 413 7.11 -4.48 2.78
CA VAL A 413 8.07 -3.51 3.28
C VAL A 413 8.87 -4.08 4.45
N PHE A 414 10.15 -3.71 4.53
CA PHE A 414 10.96 -3.81 5.73
C PHE A 414 11.05 -2.45 6.39
N GLU A 415 10.90 -2.40 7.70
CA GLU A 415 11.11 -1.20 8.49
C GLU A 415 12.01 -1.46 9.69
N ALA A 416 13.12 -0.72 9.78
CA ALA A 416 14.05 -0.84 10.89
C ALA A 416 13.36 -0.48 12.22
N GLN A 417 13.50 -1.35 13.21
CA GLN A 417 13.05 -1.09 14.56
C GLN A 417 13.96 -0.05 15.21
N ALA A 418 13.39 1.11 15.51
CA ALA A 418 14.09 2.15 16.23
C ALA A 418 14.03 1.88 17.75
N THR A 419 15.02 2.39 18.47
CA THR A 419 14.93 2.44 19.94
C THR A 419 13.71 3.29 20.36
N PRO A 420 13.07 3.03 21.53
CA PRO A 420 11.81 3.67 21.93
C PRO A 420 11.80 5.22 22.00
N ALA A 421 12.95 5.88 21.86
CA ALA A 421 13.10 7.33 21.89
C ALA A 421 13.16 8.00 20.50
N GLN A 422 13.22 7.23 19.41
CA GLN A 422 13.23 7.76 18.05
C GLN A 422 11.80 7.83 17.52
N SER A 423 11.36 9.04 17.19
CA SER A 423 10.08 9.29 16.53
C SER A 423 10.11 8.76 15.08
N ALA A 424 9.05 8.10 14.62
CA ALA A 424 8.91 7.68 13.21
C ALA A 424 8.57 8.84 12.24
N LEU A 425 8.61 10.09 12.70
CA LEU A 425 8.26 11.27 11.90
C LEU A 425 9.26 11.58 10.77
N ASP A 426 10.44 10.96 10.76
CA ASP A 426 11.46 11.15 9.71
C ASP A 426 11.55 9.99 8.69
N ARG A 427 10.65 9.00 8.74
CA ARG A 427 10.69 7.84 7.82
C ARG A 427 9.74 8.00 6.65
N THR A 428 10.23 7.71 5.45
CA THR A 428 9.39 7.58 4.26
C THR A 428 8.48 6.36 4.43
N ARG A 429 7.17 6.58 4.41
CA ARG A 429 6.18 5.51 4.66
C ARG A 429 5.66 4.98 3.34
N ALA A 430 5.90 3.71 3.04
CA ALA A 430 5.34 3.05 1.86
C ALA A 430 4.04 2.33 2.24
N LEU A 431 2.87 2.96 2.06
CA LEU A 431 1.60 2.30 2.31
C LEU A 431 0.49 2.76 1.35
N ALA A 432 -0.38 1.78 1.04
CA ALA A 432 -1.48 1.76 0.07
C ALA A 432 -1.09 1.43 -1.38
N THR A 433 -0.73 0.15 -1.62
CA THR A 433 -0.88 -0.50 -2.93
C THR A 433 -2.28 -1.11 -3.04
N ILE A 434 -2.75 -1.45 -4.24
CA ILE A 434 -3.93 -2.31 -4.43
C ILE A 434 -3.68 -3.60 -3.67
N ARG A 435 -4.50 -3.87 -2.66
CA ARG A 435 -4.56 -5.21 -2.09
C ARG A 435 -5.06 -6.14 -3.18
N PRO A 436 -4.35 -7.23 -3.47
CA PRO A 436 -4.79 -8.12 -4.51
C PRO A 436 -6.03 -8.81 -3.99
N ILE A 437 -7.16 -8.61 -4.67
CA ILE A 437 -8.43 -9.21 -4.29
C ILE A 437 -8.55 -10.49 -5.09
N PRO A 438 -8.37 -11.66 -4.46
CA PRO A 438 -8.56 -12.91 -5.16
C PRO A 438 -10.00 -12.95 -5.65
N ARG A 439 -10.19 -13.43 -6.88
CA ARG A 439 -11.51 -13.60 -7.49
C ARG A 439 -12.43 -14.28 -6.47
N PRO A 440 -13.58 -13.69 -6.11
CA PRO A 440 -14.46 -14.31 -5.13
C PRO A 440 -14.94 -15.68 -5.63
N HIS A 441 -14.54 -16.74 -4.94
CA HIS A 441 -15.07 -18.08 -5.18
C HIS A 441 -16.59 -18.07 -4.98
N LEU A 442 -17.36 -18.83 -5.77
CA LEU A 442 -18.84 -18.89 -5.67
C LEU A 442 -19.36 -19.19 -4.24
N ALA A 443 -18.54 -19.83 -3.41
CA ALA A 443 -18.85 -20.08 -1.99
C ALA A 443 -18.67 -18.84 -1.09
N SER A 444 -17.70 -17.95 -1.38
CA SER A 444 -17.40 -16.71 -0.64
C SER A 444 -18.47 -15.63 -0.83
N ALA A 445 -19.19 -15.64 -1.96
CA ALA A 445 -20.36 -14.77 -2.18
C ALA A 445 -21.44 -14.95 -1.10
N SER A 446 -21.54 -16.14 -0.50
CA SER A 446 -22.48 -16.46 0.60
C SER A 446 -22.07 -15.82 1.93
N ALA A 447 -20.75 -15.72 2.19
CA ALA A 447 -20.20 -15.10 3.39
C ALA A 447 -20.17 -13.57 3.25
N LYS A 448 -19.79 -13.03 2.08
CA LYS A 448 -19.83 -11.60 1.77
C LYS A 448 -21.25 -11.01 1.83
N ARG A 449 -22.28 -11.76 1.41
CA ARG A 449 -23.69 -11.34 1.59
C ARG A 449 -24.12 -11.20 3.06
N ARG A 450 -23.40 -11.82 4.00
CA ARG A 450 -23.70 -11.70 5.43
C ARG A 450 -23.03 -10.49 6.09
N PHE A 451 -21.92 -10.01 5.52
CA PHE A 451 -21.23 -8.80 5.97
C PHE A 451 -21.85 -7.53 5.36
N VAL A 452 -22.33 -7.58 4.11
CA VAL A 452 -22.95 -6.44 3.40
C VAL A 452 -24.46 -6.27 3.73
N ARG A 453 -25.08 -7.20 4.47
CA ARG A 453 -26.50 -7.12 4.88
C ARG A 453 -26.72 -7.11 6.39
N ARG A 454 -25.77 -6.65 7.19
CA ARG A 454 -25.98 -6.50 8.63
C ARG A 454 -25.58 -5.14 9.14
#